data_AF-A0AAW1G322-F1
#
_entry.id   AF-A0AAW1G322-F1
#
_cell.length_a   1.000
_cell.length_b   1.000
_cell.length_c   1.000
_cell.angle_alpha   90.00
_cell.angle_beta   90.00
_cell.angle_gamma   90.00
#
_symmetry.space_group_name_H-M   'P 1'
#
loop_
_entity.id
_entity.type
_entity.pdbx_description
1 polymer ?
#
loop_
_entity_poly.entity_id
_entity_poly.type
_entity_poly.pdbx_seq_one_letter_code
_entity_poly.pdbx_strand_id
1 'polypeptide(L)'
;METTRPPSATTCRKDKMSSREQEGGARPFIWHQSTNEASHPSNRRRHVHSDTWRQQGPGDPVYHDIQSKFKRTTLRMKKQNDGYGLHCHRAVITLCRLIGIKDMYCKVEGSVNLLNITRALFTGLANQEIHQKLADKKQLHVVEYQAQRGPLPVVVASPRDGARPEPEPQDEIPNTRLNWDDVRAAQGIKRSLWAGVKRTIW
;
A
#
# COMPACT_ATOMS: atom_id res chain seq x y z
N MET A 1 -73.76 16.86 21.73
CA MET A 1 -74.06 17.11 20.31
C MET A 1 -72.73 17.23 19.60
N GLU A 2 -72.54 16.40 18.56
CA GLU A 2 -71.60 16.60 17.45
C GLU A 2 -70.08 16.66 17.73
N THR A 3 -69.14 16.11 16.95
CA THR A 3 -69.09 15.09 15.89
C THR A 3 -67.58 14.93 15.55
N THR A 4 -67.21 13.73 15.06
CA THR A 4 -66.17 13.43 14.04
C THR A 4 -64.71 13.93 14.15
N ARG A 5 -63.77 12.97 14.16
CA ARG A 5 -62.41 13.07 13.57
C ARG A 5 -62.47 12.88 12.02
N PRO A 6 -61.33 12.79 11.30
CA PRO A 6 -60.34 13.77 10.81
C PRO A 6 -60.33 13.79 9.24
N PRO A 7 -59.37 14.41 8.48
CA PRO A 7 -58.14 13.67 8.09
C PRO A 7 -56.88 14.49 7.63
N SER A 8 -55.73 13.76 7.61
CA SER A 8 -54.59 13.74 6.65
C SER A 8 -53.83 15.00 6.15
N ALA A 9 -52.53 15.01 6.51
CA ALA A 9 -51.30 15.17 5.70
C ALA A 9 -51.16 16.26 4.61
N THR A 10 -50.18 17.18 4.76
CA THR A 10 -49.17 17.52 3.71
C THR A 10 -47.95 18.29 4.29
N THR A 11 -46.86 18.22 3.53
CA THR A 11 -45.45 18.67 3.62
C THR A 11 -45.10 20.15 3.93
N CYS A 12 -43.93 20.40 4.55
CA CYS A 12 -42.89 21.41 4.17
C CYS A 12 -41.65 21.27 5.08
N ARG A 13 -40.48 20.83 4.61
CA ARG A 13 -39.34 21.59 4.01
C ARG A 13 -38.72 22.71 4.88
N LYS A 14 -37.47 22.41 5.29
CA LYS A 14 -36.25 23.24 5.41
C LYS A 14 -36.05 24.12 6.66
N ASP A 15 -35.00 23.79 7.41
CA ASP A 15 -33.89 24.66 7.86
C ASP A 15 -32.70 23.72 8.19
N LYS A 16 -31.69 23.54 7.34
CA LYS A 16 -30.49 24.35 7.04
C LYS A 16 -29.50 24.51 8.21
N MET A 17 -28.28 24.05 7.91
CA MET A 17 -26.97 24.32 8.53
C MET A 17 -26.50 23.49 9.74
N SER A 18 -25.64 22.50 9.47
CA SER A 18 -24.35 22.42 10.16
C SER A 18 -23.35 21.72 9.25
N SER A 19 -22.58 22.53 8.55
CA SER A 19 -21.40 22.16 7.78
C SER A 19 -20.38 21.51 8.71
N ARG A 20 -20.00 20.25 8.44
CA ARG A 20 -18.69 19.74 8.82
C ARG A 20 -18.09 19.11 7.58
N GLU A 21 -16.99 19.73 7.17
CA GLU A 21 -16.12 19.34 6.08
C GLU A 21 -15.82 17.84 6.17
N GLN A 22 -16.11 17.10 5.10
CA GLN A 22 -15.57 15.75 4.92
C GLN A 22 -14.43 15.82 3.92
N GLU A 23 -13.30 15.40 4.47
CA GLU A 23 -11.94 15.44 3.99
C GLU A 23 -11.74 14.61 2.72
N GLY A 24 -10.63 14.88 2.04
CA GLY A 24 -10.21 14.24 0.80
C GLY A 24 -10.06 12.73 0.94
N GLY A 25 -11.07 12.00 0.47
CA GLY A 25 -11.04 10.55 0.31
C GLY A 25 -10.42 10.15 -1.03
N ALA A 26 -9.40 9.31 -0.97
CA ALA A 26 -8.69 8.74 -2.12
C ALA A 26 -9.67 8.18 -3.18
N ARG A 27 -9.49 8.58 -4.44
CA ARG A 27 -10.28 8.09 -5.57
C ARG A 27 -9.67 6.79 -6.10
N PRO A 28 -10.36 5.64 -6.02
CA PRO A 28 -9.84 4.41 -6.60
C PRO A 28 -9.91 4.48 -8.14
N PHE A 29 -8.77 4.19 -8.80
CA PHE A 29 -8.64 4.14 -10.26
C PHE A 29 -8.89 2.71 -10.77
N ILE A 30 -9.82 2.52 -11.72
CA ILE A 30 -9.99 1.24 -12.45
C ILE A 30 -10.31 1.50 -13.94
N TRP A 31 -9.63 0.76 -14.82
CA TRP A 31 -9.74 0.80 -16.30
C TRP A 31 -10.84 -0.11 -16.87
N HIS A 32 -11.38 0.30 -18.02
CA HIS A 32 -12.30 -0.46 -18.87
C HIS A 32 -11.63 -0.71 -20.24
N GLN A 33 -11.76 -1.92 -20.83
CA GLN A 33 -11.46 -2.13 -22.26
C GLN A 33 -12.78 -2.02 -23.02
N SER A 34 -12.87 -1.04 -23.90
CA SER A 34 -13.96 -0.89 -24.87
C SER A 34 -13.38 -1.16 -26.25
N THR A 35 -13.97 -2.09 -27.00
CA THR A 35 -13.60 -2.36 -28.39
C THR A 35 -14.07 -1.28 -29.36
N ASN A 36 -14.88 -0.30 -28.92
CA ASN A 36 -15.32 0.83 -29.73
C ASN A 36 -15.08 2.16 -29.02
N GLU A 37 -14.64 3.17 -29.75
CA GLU A 37 -14.22 4.50 -29.27
C GLU A 37 -15.39 5.40 -28.78
N ALA A 38 -16.54 4.81 -28.45
CA ALA A 38 -17.74 5.51 -28.00
C ALA A 38 -18.37 4.79 -26.79
N SER A 39 -17.90 5.07 -25.57
CA SER A 39 -18.62 4.67 -24.35
C SER A 39 -18.34 5.56 -23.14
N HIS A 40 -18.89 6.77 -23.16
CA HIS A 40 -19.37 7.49 -21.98
C HIS A 40 -20.90 7.63 -22.14
N PRO A 41 -21.79 7.42 -21.15
CA PRO A 41 -21.64 7.31 -19.70
C PRO A 41 -22.37 6.09 -19.07
N SER A 42 -22.36 4.91 -19.71
CA SER A 42 -23.10 3.71 -19.22
C SER A 42 -22.33 2.82 -18.23
N ASN A 43 -21.01 3.02 -18.05
CA ASN A 43 -20.17 2.14 -17.23
C ASN A 43 -20.25 2.37 -15.71
N ARG A 44 -21.23 3.14 -15.24
CA ARG A 44 -21.45 3.40 -13.81
C ARG A 44 -22.44 2.38 -13.24
N ARG A 45 -22.08 1.10 -13.17
CA ARG A 45 -22.72 0.07 -12.32
C ARG A 45 -22.13 -1.30 -12.59
N ARG A 46 -21.05 -1.62 -11.89
CA ARG A 46 -20.74 -2.97 -11.36
C ARG A 46 -19.60 -2.79 -10.36
N HIS A 47 -19.99 -2.45 -9.14
CA HIS A 47 -19.11 -2.27 -8.00
C HIS A 47 -18.83 -3.65 -7.43
N VAL A 48 -17.62 -4.17 -7.66
CA VAL A 48 -17.16 -5.36 -6.94
C VAL A 48 -16.66 -4.88 -5.59
N HIS A 49 -17.38 -5.24 -4.52
CA HIS A 49 -16.90 -5.11 -3.15
C HIS A 49 -15.54 -5.81 -3.05
N SER A 50 -14.48 -5.01 -2.94
CA SER A 50 -13.19 -5.49 -2.46
C SER A 50 -12.97 -4.82 -1.11
N ASP A 51 -13.71 -5.31 -0.12
CA ASP A 51 -13.55 -4.94 1.29
C ASP A 51 -12.27 -5.62 1.80
N THR A 52 -11.13 -5.10 1.39
CA THR A 52 -9.82 -5.52 1.89
C THR A 52 -8.84 -4.35 1.85
N TRP A 53 -9.28 -3.21 2.36
CA TRP A 53 -8.35 -2.18 2.82
C TRP A 53 -8.56 -2.04 4.33
N ARG A 54 -7.57 -2.47 5.12
CA ARG A 54 -7.60 -2.38 6.58
C ARG A 54 -6.46 -1.47 7.03
N GLN A 55 -6.86 -0.30 7.55
CA GLN A 55 -6.11 0.67 8.35
C GLN A 55 -4.65 0.87 7.93
N GLN A 56 -4.44 1.64 6.87
CA GLN A 56 -3.20 2.40 6.70
C GLN A 56 -3.48 3.80 7.25
N GLY A 57 -2.60 4.30 8.10
CA GLY A 57 -2.58 5.72 8.43
C GLY A 57 -2.24 6.53 7.16
N PRO A 58 -2.69 7.78 7.05
CA PRO A 58 -2.36 8.61 5.90
C PRO A 58 -0.84 8.83 5.82
N GLY A 59 -0.21 8.30 4.77
CA GLY A 59 1.19 8.57 4.44
C GLY A 59 2.21 7.49 4.82
N ASP A 60 1.77 6.32 5.27
CA ASP A 60 2.72 5.29 5.72
C ASP A 60 3.44 4.60 4.53
N PRO A 61 4.78 4.55 4.54
CA PRO A 61 5.55 3.82 3.54
C PRO A 61 5.36 2.31 3.66
N VAL A 62 5.89 1.59 2.69
CA VAL A 62 6.01 0.13 2.76
C VAL A 62 6.83 -0.26 4.01
N TYR A 63 6.33 -1.21 4.81
CA TYR A 63 6.87 -1.59 6.13
C TYR A 63 8.08 -2.51 6.02
N HIS A 64 8.11 -3.38 5.01
CA HIS A 64 9.17 -4.33 4.73
C HIS A 64 9.25 -4.62 3.22
N ASP A 65 10.32 -5.25 2.77
CA ASP A 65 10.45 -5.63 1.36
C ASP A 65 9.41 -6.69 0.99
N ILE A 66 8.65 -6.42 -0.08
CA ILE A 66 7.54 -7.28 -0.52
C ILE A 66 7.85 -7.85 -1.90
N GLN A 67 7.71 -9.17 -2.02
CA GLN A 67 7.69 -9.86 -3.30
C GLN A 67 6.28 -10.39 -3.57
N SER A 68 5.64 -9.87 -4.61
CA SER A 68 4.32 -10.34 -5.03
C SER A 68 4.35 -10.85 -6.46
N LYS A 69 3.67 -11.96 -6.72
CA LYS A 69 3.58 -12.56 -8.06
C LYS A 69 2.12 -12.73 -8.44
N PHE A 70 1.77 -12.19 -9.60
CA PHE A 70 0.47 -12.43 -10.23
C PHE A 70 0.69 -13.01 -11.63
N LYS A 71 0.28 -14.26 -11.83
CA LYS A 71 0.55 -15.02 -13.07
C LYS A 71 2.05 -15.02 -13.40
N ARG A 72 2.43 -14.51 -14.59
CA ARG A 72 3.81 -14.40 -15.09
C ARG A 72 4.46 -13.04 -14.78
N THR A 73 3.81 -12.19 -13.99
CA THR A 73 4.32 -10.89 -13.57
C THR A 73 4.74 -10.96 -12.11
N THR A 74 5.98 -10.62 -11.80
CA THR A 74 6.50 -10.54 -10.44
C THR A 74 6.88 -9.10 -10.14
N LEU A 75 6.39 -8.57 -9.02
CA LEU A 75 6.77 -7.28 -8.48
C LEU A 75 7.66 -7.49 -7.26
N ARG A 76 8.75 -6.75 -7.21
CA ARG A 76 9.69 -6.74 -6.11
C ARG A 76 9.80 -5.31 -5.61
N MET A 77 9.11 -5.05 -4.52
CA MET A 77 9.03 -3.75 -3.86
C MET A 77 10.01 -3.74 -2.70
N LYS A 78 10.76 -2.64 -2.57
CA LYS A 78 11.67 -2.42 -1.45
C LYS A 78 11.27 -1.17 -0.69
N LYS A 79 11.28 -1.26 0.64
CA LYS A 79 11.15 -0.10 1.52
C LYS A 79 12.34 0.83 1.27
N GLN A 80 12.09 2.13 1.24
CA GLN A 80 13.13 3.16 1.09
C GLN A 80 12.90 4.25 2.13
N ASN A 81 13.95 5.02 2.40
CA ASN A 81 13.90 6.13 3.34
C ASN A 81 13.23 7.35 2.67
N ASP A 82 12.77 8.28 3.51
CA ASP A 82 12.15 9.53 3.06
C ASP A 82 13.08 10.32 2.15
N GLY A 83 12.55 10.84 1.05
CA GLY A 83 13.29 11.64 0.06
C GLY A 83 13.97 10.82 -1.04
N TYR A 84 13.76 9.50 -1.08
CA TYR A 84 14.21 8.65 -2.19
C TYR A 84 13.35 8.81 -3.45
N GLY A 85 12.04 9.06 -3.28
CA GLY A 85 11.04 9.17 -4.34
C GLY A 85 10.63 7.83 -4.97
N LEU A 86 9.77 7.90 -6.00
CA LEU A 86 9.24 6.70 -6.65
C LEU A 86 10.12 6.21 -7.81
N HIS A 87 10.86 5.12 -7.58
CA HIS A 87 11.69 4.46 -8.59
C HIS A 87 11.04 3.15 -9.06
N CYS A 88 9.98 3.28 -9.86
CA CYS A 88 9.12 2.17 -10.25
C CYS A 88 8.76 2.21 -11.74
N HIS A 89 8.04 1.19 -12.22
CA HIS A 89 7.37 1.24 -13.52
C HIS A 89 6.35 2.40 -13.56
N ARG A 90 6.22 3.10 -14.69
CA ARG A 90 5.35 4.29 -14.85
C ARG A 90 3.94 4.15 -14.29
N ALA A 91 3.31 2.99 -14.50
CA ALA A 91 1.97 2.72 -13.98
C ALA A 91 1.92 2.60 -12.46
N VAL A 92 2.96 2.00 -11.88
CA VAL A 92 3.08 1.87 -10.42
C VAL A 92 3.27 3.24 -9.80
N ILE A 93 4.04 4.13 -10.43
CA ILE A 93 4.20 5.53 -9.98
C ILE A 93 2.83 6.22 -9.87
N THR A 94 2.01 6.14 -10.90
CA THR A 94 0.65 6.72 -10.88
C THR A 94 -0.22 6.12 -9.79
N LEU A 95 -0.17 4.80 -9.59
CA LEU A 95 -0.95 4.12 -8.54
C LEU A 95 -0.47 4.51 -7.13
N CYS A 96 0.83 4.56 -6.90
CA CYS A 96 1.42 4.95 -5.62
C CYS A 96 1.06 6.39 -5.24
N ARG A 97 1.02 7.31 -6.21
CA ARG A 97 0.54 8.69 -5.99
C ARG A 97 -0.91 8.78 -5.55
N LEU A 98 -1.76 7.90 -6.08
CA LEU A 98 -3.17 7.85 -5.70
C LEU A 98 -3.38 7.25 -4.31
N ILE A 99 -2.54 6.28 -3.93
CA ILE A 99 -2.55 5.65 -2.62
C ILE A 99 -1.93 6.58 -1.55
N GLY A 100 -0.96 7.41 -1.94
CA GLY A 100 -0.22 8.30 -1.05
C GLY A 100 1.17 7.77 -0.65
N ILE A 101 1.69 6.75 -1.34
CA ILE A 101 3.05 6.24 -1.13
C ILE A 101 4.04 7.18 -1.85
N LYS A 102 4.98 7.74 -1.08
CA LYS A 102 5.96 8.73 -1.58
C LYS A 102 7.30 8.09 -1.98
N ASP A 103 7.79 7.14 -1.20
CA ASP A 103 9.15 6.61 -1.32
C ASP A 103 9.10 5.08 -1.46
N MET A 104 9.49 4.57 -2.63
CA MET A 104 9.53 3.13 -2.88
C MET A 104 10.36 2.82 -4.13
N TYR A 105 11.13 1.73 -4.08
CA TYR A 105 11.72 1.10 -5.26
C TYR A 105 10.90 -0.12 -5.67
N CYS A 106 10.54 -0.25 -6.94
CA CYS A 106 9.85 -1.44 -7.44
C CYS A 106 10.39 -1.90 -8.78
N LYS A 107 10.83 -3.17 -8.82
CA LYS A 107 11.23 -3.85 -10.03
C LYS A 107 10.12 -4.79 -10.50
N VAL A 108 9.71 -4.63 -11.76
CA VAL A 108 8.85 -5.58 -12.46
C VAL A 108 9.74 -6.60 -13.18
N GLU A 109 9.47 -7.88 -12.93
CA GLU A 109 10.11 -9.02 -13.59
C GLU A 109 9.05 -9.86 -14.32
N GLY A 110 9.43 -10.49 -15.44
CA GLY A 110 8.54 -11.29 -16.28
C GLY A 110 7.64 -10.45 -17.20
N SER A 111 6.35 -10.76 -17.25
CA SER A 111 5.39 -10.08 -18.14
C SER A 111 5.07 -8.66 -17.66
N VAL A 112 5.12 -7.68 -18.56
CA VAL A 112 4.81 -6.26 -18.27
C VAL A 112 3.36 -5.88 -18.56
N ASN A 113 2.43 -6.84 -18.51
CA ASN A 113 1.00 -6.55 -18.69
C ASN A 113 0.47 -5.67 -17.54
N LEU A 114 -0.06 -4.51 -17.89
CA LEU A 114 -0.54 -3.50 -16.95
C LEU A 114 -1.58 -4.03 -15.96
N LEU A 115 -2.54 -4.86 -16.42
CA LEU A 115 -3.57 -5.43 -15.55
C LEU A 115 -2.98 -6.37 -14.50
N ASN A 116 -1.96 -7.14 -14.88
CA ASN A 116 -1.30 -8.06 -13.96
C ASN A 116 -0.40 -7.30 -12.98
N ILE A 117 0.27 -6.22 -13.43
CA ILE A 117 1.04 -5.32 -12.56
C ILE A 117 0.13 -4.73 -11.49
N THR A 118 -1.02 -4.16 -11.87
CA THR A 118 -1.95 -3.54 -10.91
C THR A 118 -2.45 -4.56 -9.88
N ARG A 119 -2.82 -5.77 -10.33
CA ARG A 119 -3.25 -6.85 -9.42
C ARG A 119 -2.13 -7.29 -8.48
N ALA A 120 -0.93 -7.53 -9.01
CA ALA A 120 0.23 -7.89 -8.19
C ALA A 120 0.55 -6.81 -7.14
N LEU A 121 0.39 -5.53 -7.50
CA LEU A 121 0.65 -4.41 -6.60
C LEU A 121 -0.32 -4.43 -5.42
N PHE A 122 -1.62 -4.46 -5.68
CA PHE A 122 -2.63 -4.46 -4.61
C PHE A 122 -2.57 -5.74 -3.77
N THR A 123 -2.35 -6.90 -4.36
CA THR A 123 -2.14 -8.14 -3.60
C THR A 123 -0.91 -8.06 -2.71
N GLY A 124 0.18 -7.44 -3.19
CA GLY A 124 1.38 -7.23 -2.39
C GLY A 124 1.14 -6.31 -1.20
N LEU A 125 0.55 -5.13 -1.43
CA LEU A 125 0.27 -4.14 -0.39
C LEU A 125 -0.75 -4.64 0.65
N ALA A 126 -1.74 -5.44 0.23
CA ALA A 126 -2.74 -6.00 1.14
C ALA A 126 -2.18 -7.08 2.08
N ASN A 127 -1.17 -7.82 1.64
CA ASN A 127 -0.56 -8.92 2.41
C ASN A 127 0.56 -8.46 3.36
N GLN A 128 0.80 -7.15 3.44
CA GLN A 128 1.86 -6.58 4.27
C GLN A 128 1.52 -6.75 5.77
N GLU A 129 2.39 -7.44 6.50
CA GLU A 129 2.40 -7.43 7.97
C GLU A 129 2.79 -6.05 8.53
N ILE A 130 1.96 -5.54 9.45
CA ILE A 130 2.16 -4.28 10.18
C ILE A 130 3.02 -4.56 11.43
N HIS A 131 3.85 -3.60 11.85
CA HIS A 131 4.72 -3.75 13.03
C HIS A 131 3.97 -4.18 14.30
N GLN A 132 2.76 -3.67 14.53
CA GLN A 132 1.94 -4.10 15.68
C GLN A 132 1.57 -5.57 15.61
N LYS A 133 1.12 -6.06 14.45
CA LYS A 133 0.77 -7.48 14.27
C LYS A 133 2.01 -8.38 14.44
N LEU A 134 3.16 -7.91 13.97
CA LEU A 134 4.43 -8.62 14.14
C LEU A 134 4.83 -8.70 15.62
N ALA A 135 4.71 -7.58 16.35
CA ALA A 135 5.00 -7.51 17.78
C ALA A 135 4.08 -8.45 18.57
N ASP A 136 2.77 -8.40 18.32
CA ASP A 136 1.78 -9.26 18.99
C ASP A 136 2.02 -10.75 18.67
N LYS A 137 2.32 -11.09 17.41
CA LYS A 137 2.58 -12.47 16.97
C LYS A 137 3.82 -13.08 17.59
N LYS A 138 4.90 -12.29 17.73
CA LYS A 138 6.17 -12.76 18.30
C LYS A 138 6.29 -12.52 19.80
N GLN A 139 5.39 -11.72 20.37
CA GLN A 139 5.43 -11.21 21.74
C GLN A 139 6.76 -10.52 22.07
N LEU A 140 7.27 -9.69 21.15
CA LEU A 140 8.54 -8.98 21.29
C LEU A 140 8.40 -7.53 20.80
N HIS A 141 9.23 -6.64 21.35
CA HIS A 141 9.29 -5.24 20.89
C HIS A 141 9.90 -5.15 19.49
N VAL A 142 9.25 -4.39 18.61
CA VAL A 142 9.76 -4.10 17.28
C VAL A 142 10.53 -2.78 17.34
N VAL A 143 11.83 -2.87 17.07
CA VAL A 143 12.77 -1.75 17.11
C VAL A 143 13.23 -1.42 15.70
N GLU A 144 13.17 -0.14 15.32
CA GLU A 144 13.75 0.37 14.09
C GLU A 144 15.09 1.05 14.38
N TYR A 145 16.08 0.73 13.54
CA TYR A 145 17.38 1.41 13.52
C TYR A 145 17.45 2.27 12.26
N GLN A 146 17.65 3.58 12.46
CA GLN A 146 17.77 4.54 11.38
C GLN A 146 19.22 4.99 11.26
N ALA A 147 19.81 4.87 10.08
CA ALA A 147 21.21 5.24 9.84
C ALA A 147 21.52 6.70 10.22
N GLN A 148 20.54 7.61 10.05
CA GLN A 148 20.68 9.03 10.42
C GLN A 148 20.81 9.24 11.94
N ARG A 149 20.24 8.36 12.77
CA ARG A 149 20.26 8.45 14.24
C ARG A 149 21.39 7.64 14.87
N GLY A 150 22.21 6.97 14.06
CA GLY A 150 23.27 6.09 14.54
C GLY A 150 22.74 4.87 15.30
N PRO A 151 23.33 4.47 16.43
CA PRO A 151 22.96 3.25 17.16
C PRO A 151 21.71 3.39 18.05
N LEU A 152 21.03 4.54 18.03
CA LEU A 152 19.89 4.80 18.92
C LEU A 152 18.65 3.97 18.49
N PRO A 153 18.16 3.04 19.34
CA PRO A 153 16.99 2.25 19.02
C PRO A 153 15.70 3.08 19.16
N VAL A 154 14.80 2.98 18.18
CA VAL A 154 13.44 3.54 18.27
C VAL A 154 12.45 2.38 18.35
N VAL A 155 11.69 2.30 19.44
CA VAL A 155 10.63 1.31 19.58
C VAL A 155 9.43 1.75 18.76
N VAL A 156 9.11 1.00 17.70
CA VAL A 156 8.01 1.32 16.77
C VAL A 156 6.71 0.64 17.19
N ALA A 157 6.80 -0.56 17.77
CA ALA A 157 5.64 -1.27 18.28
C ALA A 157 6.01 -2.12 19.50
N SER A 158 5.07 -2.22 20.43
CA SER A 158 5.15 -3.09 21.61
C SER A 158 3.97 -4.05 21.62
N PRO A 159 4.17 -5.31 22.02
CA PRO A 159 3.10 -6.29 22.11
C PRO A 159 2.07 -5.88 23.16
N ARG A 160 0.79 -6.06 22.88
CA ARG A 160 -0.30 -5.69 23.81
C ARG A 160 -0.32 -6.55 25.07
N ASP A 161 -0.02 -7.83 24.93
CA ASP A 161 -0.08 -8.83 26.01
C ASP A 161 1.23 -8.89 26.83
N GLY A 162 2.13 -7.93 26.63
CA GLY A 162 3.47 -7.93 27.22
C GLY A 162 4.50 -8.67 26.37
N ALA A 163 5.78 -8.33 26.59
CA ALA A 163 6.88 -8.96 25.89
C ALA A 163 7.32 -10.23 26.62
N ARG A 164 7.57 -11.30 25.87
CA ARG A 164 8.17 -12.51 26.41
C ARG A 164 9.62 -12.22 26.87
N PRO A 165 10.08 -12.83 27.97
CA PRO A 165 11.44 -12.61 28.46
C PRO A 165 12.51 -13.32 27.62
N GLU A 166 12.14 -14.42 26.95
CA GLU A 166 13.08 -15.24 26.17
C GLU A 166 13.34 -14.62 24.77
N PRO A 167 14.62 -14.41 24.37
CA PRO A 167 14.95 -13.92 23.03
C PRO A 167 14.59 -14.92 21.91
N GLU A 168 14.66 -14.49 20.65
CA GLU A 168 14.60 -15.43 19.51
C GLU A 168 15.97 -16.13 19.38
N PRO A 169 15.99 -17.45 19.09
CA PRO A 169 17.24 -18.13 18.78
C PRO A 169 17.88 -17.49 17.54
N GLN A 170 19.18 -17.24 17.60
CA GLN A 170 19.92 -16.59 16.53
C GLN A 170 20.74 -17.64 15.79
N ASP A 171 20.31 -17.97 14.58
CA ASP A 171 21.06 -18.85 13.67
C ASP A 171 22.28 -18.09 13.13
N GLU A 172 23.46 -18.73 13.14
CA GLU A 172 24.67 -18.15 12.53
C GLU A 172 24.50 -17.91 11.02
N ILE A 173 23.78 -18.81 10.34
CA ILE A 173 23.52 -18.73 8.91
C ILE A 173 22.01 -18.89 8.68
N PRO A 174 21.29 -17.79 8.39
CA PRO A 174 19.85 -17.87 8.16
C PRO A 174 19.55 -18.55 6.81
N ASN A 175 18.63 -19.52 6.82
CA ASN A 175 18.15 -20.18 5.59
C ASN A 175 17.10 -19.34 4.84
N THR A 176 17.45 -18.09 4.52
CA THR A 176 16.57 -17.16 3.79
C THR A 176 16.84 -17.26 2.29
N ARG A 177 15.77 -17.36 1.49
CA ARG A 177 15.89 -17.36 0.03
C ARG A 177 16.38 -16.00 -0.47
N LEU A 178 17.63 -15.94 -0.92
CA LEU A 178 18.22 -14.75 -1.52
C LEU A 178 17.92 -14.67 -3.01
N ASN A 179 17.77 -13.45 -3.51
CA ASN A 179 17.68 -13.19 -4.93
C ASN A 179 19.04 -12.77 -5.49
N TRP A 180 19.48 -13.45 -6.54
CA TRP A 180 20.80 -13.25 -7.13
C TRP A 180 21.04 -11.82 -7.64
N ASP A 181 20.01 -11.14 -8.16
CA ASP A 181 20.16 -9.77 -8.66
C ASP A 181 20.44 -8.74 -7.55
N ASP A 182 19.99 -9.03 -6.33
CA ASP A 182 20.26 -8.18 -5.17
C ASP A 182 21.64 -8.47 -4.59
N VAL A 183 22.03 -9.75 -4.53
CA VAL A 183 23.38 -10.16 -4.12
C VAL A 183 24.43 -9.53 -5.03
N ARG A 184 24.22 -9.58 -6.35
CA ARG A 184 25.11 -8.92 -7.31
C ARG A 184 25.14 -7.40 -7.17
N ALA A 185 24.02 -6.77 -6.79
CA ALA A 185 23.99 -5.34 -6.55
C ALA A 185 24.77 -4.97 -5.29
N ALA A 186 24.61 -5.74 -4.20
CA ALA A 186 25.33 -5.53 -2.95
C ALA A 186 26.85 -5.73 -3.11
N GLN A 187 27.28 -6.69 -3.92
CA GLN A 187 28.70 -6.95 -4.20
C GLN A 187 29.29 -6.00 -5.26
N GLY A 188 28.51 -5.08 -5.84
CA GLY A 188 28.98 -4.18 -6.90
C GLY A 188 29.27 -4.85 -8.26
N ILE A 189 28.90 -6.13 -8.42
CA ILE A 189 29.13 -6.92 -9.64
C ILE A 189 28.08 -6.61 -10.73
N LYS A 190 26.98 -5.95 -10.35
CA LYS A 190 25.90 -5.57 -11.27
C LYS A 190 26.33 -4.41 -12.18
N ARG A 191 26.85 -4.74 -13.35
CA ARG A 191 27.17 -3.76 -14.41
C ARG A 191 25.94 -3.52 -15.28
N SER A 192 25.31 -2.36 -15.10
CA SER A 192 24.25 -1.88 -16.01
C SER A 192 24.37 -0.38 -16.19
N LEU A 193 24.57 0.05 -17.44
CA LEU A 193 24.62 1.48 -17.81
C LEU A 193 23.29 2.20 -17.51
N TRP A 194 22.20 1.44 -17.40
CA TRP A 194 20.84 1.97 -17.21
C TRP A 194 20.43 2.10 -15.74
N ALA A 195 21.19 1.53 -14.81
CA ALA A 195 20.82 1.49 -13.39
C ALA A 195 21.04 2.84 -12.68
N GLY A 196 22.12 3.56 -13.02
CA GLY A 196 22.47 4.85 -12.40
C GLY A 196 22.06 6.09 -13.21
N VAL A 197 21.22 5.93 -14.23
CA VAL A 197 20.78 7.05 -15.06
C VAL A 197 19.94 8.01 -14.22
N LYS A 198 20.31 9.29 -14.22
CA LYS A 198 19.51 10.35 -13.60
C LYS A 198 18.15 10.42 -14.29
N ARG A 199 17.09 10.19 -13.52
CA ARG A 199 15.69 10.29 -13.98
C ARG A 199 15.00 11.37 -13.17
N THR A 200 13.89 11.88 -13.70
CA THR A 200 12.98 12.73 -12.93
C THR A 200 12.50 11.94 -11.73
N ILE A 201 12.78 12.46 -10.54
CA ILE A 201 12.29 11.90 -9.27
C ILE A 201 10.82 12.34 -9.15
N TRP A 202 9.97 11.39 -8.77
CA TRP A 202 8.52 11.48 -8.86
C TRP A 202 7.84 11.32 -7.52
#